data_AF-A0A9E2IV01-F1
#
_entry.id   AF-A0A9E2IV01-F1
#
_cell.length_a   1.000
_cell.length_b   1.000
_cell.length_c   1.000
_cell.angle_alpha   90.00
_cell.angle_beta   90.00
_cell.angle_gamma   90.00
#
_symmetry.space_group_name_H-M   'P 1'
#
loop_
_entity.id
_entity.type
_entity.pdbx_description
1 polymer ?
#
loop_
_entity_poly.entity_id
_entity_poly.type
_entity_poly.pdbx_seq_one_letter_code
_entity_poly.pdbx_strand_id
1 'polypeptide(L)'
;RSIRGSRVLPLGDFILGNRKTALLSNELVTAIRVPKNSTHGTSAFVKLGARRYLVISIAMAAARIELAGDGSIASAAIAVGSCSAVAQRLAGLEAALVGQKPGPDIERAVAEADLAALTPIDDVRGTAEYRRAAAREIVLRALAQASAPSGQSVAA
;
A
#
# COMPACT_ATOMS: atom_id res chain seq x y z
N ARG A 1 -24.83 0.63 5.71
CA ARG A 1 -26.12 0.17 6.30
C ARG A 1 -27.05 1.36 6.39
N SER A 2 -28.32 1.18 6.06
CA SER A 2 -29.39 2.16 6.25
C SER A 2 -30.63 1.46 6.82
N ILE A 3 -31.70 2.23 7.08
CA ILE A 3 -33.01 1.68 7.43
C ILE A 3 -33.61 0.78 6.33
N ARG A 4 -33.15 0.92 5.08
CA ARG A 4 -33.62 0.13 3.94
C ARG A 4 -32.80 -1.13 3.67
N GLY A 5 -31.71 -1.36 4.44
CA GLY A 5 -30.87 -2.56 4.31
C GLY A 5 -29.37 -2.28 4.34
N SER A 6 -28.59 -3.25 3.85
CA SER A 6 -27.13 -3.18 3.80
C SER A 6 -26.60 -3.59 2.44
N ARG A 7 -25.54 -2.93 1.98
CA ARG A 7 -24.74 -3.31 0.82
C ARG A 7 -23.27 -3.44 1.20
N VAL A 8 -22.55 -4.22 0.42
CA VAL A 8 -21.10 -4.43 0.53
C VAL A 8 -20.49 -4.00 -0.80
N LEU A 9 -19.39 -3.25 -0.76
CA LEU A 9 -18.66 -2.78 -1.92
C LEU A 9 -17.18 -3.15 -1.77
N PRO A 10 -16.47 -3.44 -2.86
CA PRO A 10 -15.01 -3.40 -2.87
C PRO A 10 -14.50 -2.06 -2.35
N LEU A 11 -13.36 -2.04 -1.67
CA LEU A 11 -12.81 -0.80 -1.09
C LEU A 11 -12.52 0.26 -2.16
N GLY A 12 -12.04 -0.16 -3.34
CA GLY A 12 -11.78 0.72 -4.47
C GLY A 12 -13.04 1.40 -5.01
N ASP A 13 -14.18 0.71 -4.97
CA ASP A 13 -15.47 1.26 -5.41
C ASP A 13 -16.11 2.17 -4.36
N PHE A 14 -15.65 2.07 -3.10
CA PHE A 14 -16.13 2.91 -2.01
C PHE A 14 -15.42 4.26 -1.95
N ILE A 15 -14.11 4.32 -2.23
CA ILE A 15 -13.30 5.54 -2.16
C ILE A 15 -13.16 6.14 -3.56
N LEU A 16 -13.99 7.14 -3.86
CA LEU A 16 -14.12 7.71 -5.21
C LEU A 16 -13.15 8.85 -5.50
N GLY A 17 -12.53 9.42 -4.46
CA GLY A 17 -11.64 10.56 -4.60
C GLY A 17 -11.43 11.32 -3.31
N ASN A 18 -10.71 12.44 -3.41
CA ASN A 18 -10.50 13.34 -2.29
C ASN A 18 -11.86 13.84 -1.75
N ARG A 19 -12.14 13.55 -0.47
CA ARG A 19 -13.41 13.85 0.21
C ARG A 19 -14.66 13.29 -0.48
N LYS A 20 -14.52 12.26 -1.31
CA LYS A 20 -15.62 11.62 -2.04
C LYS A 20 -15.64 10.13 -1.77
N THR A 21 -16.80 9.65 -1.32
CA THR A 21 -17.05 8.21 -1.11
C THR A 21 -18.37 7.85 -1.78
N ALA A 22 -18.61 6.56 -1.98
CA ALA A 22 -19.88 6.05 -2.49
C ALA A 22 -21.01 6.06 -1.45
N LEU A 23 -20.77 6.57 -0.23
CA LEU A 23 -21.74 6.59 0.87
C LEU A 23 -22.93 7.50 0.53
N LEU A 24 -24.16 6.97 0.64
CA LEU A 24 -25.37 7.78 0.51
C LEU A 24 -25.67 8.53 1.82
N SER A 25 -26.45 9.62 1.73
CA SER A 25 -26.77 10.50 2.87
C SER A 25 -27.47 9.79 4.04
N ASN A 26 -28.14 8.66 3.78
CA ASN A 26 -28.86 7.87 4.78
C ASN A 26 -28.12 6.57 5.14
N GLU A 27 -26.83 6.45 4.82
CA GLU A 27 -26.02 5.27 5.09
C GLU A 27 -24.92 5.54 6.12
N LEU A 28 -24.59 4.48 6.87
CA LEU A 28 -23.43 4.41 7.76
C LEU A 28 -22.53 3.24 7.37
N VAL A 29 -21.21 3.46 7.39
CA VAL A 29 -20.22 2.36 7.30
C VAL A 29 -20.18 1.65 8.65
N THR A 30 -20.45 0.34 8.66
CA THR A 30 -20.57 -0.43 9.90
C THR A 30 -19.51 -1.52 10.07
N ALA A 31 -18.76 -1.85 9.01
CA ALA A 31 -17.73 -2.88 9.05
C ALA A 31 -16.76 -2.73 7.87
N ILE A 32 -15.53 -3.19 8.07
CA ILE A 32 -14.55 -3.50 7.02
C ILE A 32 -14.37 -5.01 7.04
N ARG A 33 -14.57 -5.66 5.89
CA ARG A 33 -14.44 -7.12 5.77
C ARG A 33 -13.11 -7.45 5.09
N VAL A 34 -12.17 -7.98 5.85
CA VAL A 34 -10.87 -8.43 5.34
C VAL A 34 -10.94 -9.95 5.14
N PRO A 35 -10.78 -10.45 3.90
CA PRO A 35 -10.74 -11.89 3.65
C PRO A 35 -9.63 -12.58 4.43
N LYS A 36 -9.87 -13.77 4.99
CA LYS A 36 -8.89 -14.49 5.83
C LYS A 36 -7.58 -14.79 5.08
N ASN A 37 -7.66 -15.13 3.80
CA ASN A 37 -6.48 -15.33 2.96
C ASN A 37 -5.62 -14.04 2.83
N SER A 38 -6.22 -12.85 2.94
CA SER A 38 -5.49 -11.58 2.92
C SER A 38 -4.68 -11.32 4.20
N THR A 39 -4.86 -12.15 5.24
CA THR A 39 -4.05 -12.09 6.47
C THR A 39 -2.93 -13.13 6.48
N HIS A 40 -2.74 -13.89 5.39
CA HIS A 40 -1.62 -14.81 5.26
C HIS A 40 -0.33 -14.06 4.90
N GLY A 41 0.79 -14.64 5.30
CA GLY A 41 2.11 -14.07 5.11
C GLY A 41 2.42 -12.99 6.13
N THR A 42 3.34 -12.10 5.75
CA THR A 42 3.91 -11.04 6.58
C THR A 42 3.61 -9.70 5.93
N SER A 43 3.39 -8.67 6.75
CA SER A 43 3.06 -7.33 6.27
C SER A 43 3.85 -6.25 6.98
N ALA A 44 4.15 -5.17 6.28
CA ALA A 44 4.77 -3.99 6.82
C ALA A 44 4.04 -2.73 6.34
N PHE A 45 4.14 -1.67 7.14
CA PHE A 45 3.64 -0.35 6.81
C PHE A 45 4.72 0.69 7.09
N VAL A 46 5.12 1.42 6.04
CA VAL A 46 6.15 2.46 6.14
C VAL A 46 5.50 3.82 5.89
N LYS A 47 5.77 4.76 6.78
CA LYS A 47 5.26 6.12 6.71
C LYS A 47 6.40 7.12 6.73
N LEU A 48 6.41 8.01 5.74
CA LEU A 48 7.28 9.17 5.68
C LEU A 48 6.49 10.42 6.05
N GLY A 49 6.99 11.20 7.00
CA GLY A 49 6.44 12.52 7.34
C GLY A 49 7.57 13.50 7.63
N ALA A 50 7.24 14.79 7.74
CA ALA A 50 8.22 15.85 7.98
C ALA A 50 8.88 15.80 9.38
N ARG A 51 8.38 14.95 10.28
CA ARG A 51 8.88 14.72 11.63
C ARG A 51 8.43 13.35 12.14
N ARG A 52 8.98 12.88 13.27
CA ARG A 52 8.73 11.52 13.77
C ARG A 52 7.31 11.27 14.27
N TYR A 53 6.65 12.25 14.89
CA TYR A 53 5.34 12.06 15.54
C TYR A 53 4.31 13.14 15.15
N LEU A 54 3.02 12.80 15.28
CA LEU A 54 1.88 13.71 15.06
C LEU A 54 1.98 14.48 13.73
N VAL A 55 2.19 13.76 12.63
CA VAL A 55 2.35 14.33 11.29
C VAL A 55 1.54 13.55 10.25
N ILE A 56 1.05 14.24 9.23
CA ILE A 56 0.41 13.63 8.06
C ILE A 56 1.50 13.10 7.13
N SER A 57 1.28 11.92 6.56
CA SER A 57 2.25 11.28 5.68
C SER A 57 2.48 12.12 4.41
N ILE A 58 3.74 12.42 4.11
CA ILE A 58 4.16 12.89 2.78
C ILE A 58 3.98 11.74 1.79
N ALA A 59 4.40 10.54 2.16
CA ALA A 59 4.16 9.31 1.41
C ALA A 59 4.03 8.15 2.41
N MET A 60 3.28 7.11 2.04
CA MET A 60 3.20 5.89 2.84
C MET A 60 2.96 4.68 1.95
N ALA A 61 3.49 3.53 2.35
CA ALA A 61 3.29 2.26 1.65
C ALA A 61 2.91 1.16 2.64
N ALA A 62 1.96 0.32 2.23
CA ALA A 62 1.66 -0.96 2.86
C ALA A 62 2.09 -2.06 1.90
N ALA A 63 2.80 -3.07 2.42
CA ALA A 63 3.17 -4.26 1.68
C ALA A 63 2.78 -5.51 2.47
N ARG A 64 2.31 -6.55 1.78
CA ARG A 64 2.11 -7.91 2.29
C ARG A 64 2.78 -8.86 1.32
N ILE A 65 3.55 -9.81 1.85
CA ILE A 65 4.19 -10.88 1.09
C ILE A 65 3.84 -12.21 1.73
N GLU A 66 3.52 -13.18 0.89
CA GLU A 66 3.38 -14.58 1.27
C GLU A 66 4.45 -15.37 0.53
N LEU A 67 5.25 -16.14 1.27
CA LEU A 67 6.30 -16.97 0.71
C LEU A 67 5.80 -18.40 0.47
N ALA A 68 6.19 -18.99 -0.65
CA ALA A 68 6.04 -20.41 -0.92
C ALA A 68 7.08 -21.24 -0.13
N GLY A 69 6.92 -22.56 -0.15
CA GLY A 69 7.82 -23.49 0.56
C GLY A 69 9.28 -23.47 0.08
N ASP A 70 9.54 -22.97 -1.13
CA ASP A 70 10.88 -22.80 -1.71
C ASP A 70 11.49 -21.41 -1.43
N GLY A 71 10.78 -20.57 -0.66
CA GLY A 71 11.18 -19.21 -0.32
C GLY A 71 10.91 -18.16 -1.41
N SER A 72 10.27 -18.53 -2.52
CA SER A 72 9.80 -17.56 -3.52
C SER A 72 8.53 -16.84 -3.06
N ILE A 73 8.24 -15.67 -3.62
CA ILE A 73 7.02 -14.92 -3.33
C ILE A 73 5.84 -15.61 -4.03
N ALA A 74 4.95 -16.21 -3.25
CA ALA A 74 3.71 -16.82 -3.72
C ALA A 74 2.66 -15.76 -4.07
N SER A 75 2.56 -14.70 -3.25
CA SER A 75 1.69 -13.57 -3.52
C SER A 75 2.19 -12.28 -2.86
N ALA A 76 1.91 -11.15 -3.50
CA ALA A 76 2.22 -9.81 -2.98
C ALA A 76 0.98 -8.91 -3.02
N ALA A 77 0.86 -8.00 -2.06
CA ALA A 77 -0.09 -6.89 -2.11
C ALA A 77 0.60 -5.60 -1.68
N ILE A 78 0.54 -4.56 -2.51
CA ILE A 78 1.30 -3.33 -2.35
C ILE A 78 0.39 -2.14 -2.64
N ALA A 79 0.25 -1.25 -1.67
CA ALA A 79 -0.55 -0.04 -1.81
C ALA A 79 0.24 1.20 -1.37
N VAL A 80 0.12 2.29 -2.13
CA VAL A 80 0.76 3.57 -1.84
C VAL A 80 -0.31 4.63 -1.56
N GLY A 81 -0.16 5.33 -0.43
CA GLY A 81 -0.99 6.46 -0.02
C GLY A 81 -0.26 7.79 -0.12
N SER A 82 -1.01 8.90 -0.11
CA SER A 82 -0.53 10.29 -0.23
C SER A 82 0.19 10.66 -1.54
N CYS A 83 0.28 9.72 -2.49
CA CYS A 83 0.90 9.96 -3.81
C CYS A 83 -0.11 9.93 -4.97
N SER A 84 -1.41 10.09 -4.67
CA SER A 84 -2.54 10.12 -5.62
C SER A 84 -3.81 10.61 -4.90
N ALA A 85 -4.87 10.93 -5.66
CA ALA A 85 -6.15 11.36 -5.09
C ALA A 85 -6.79 10.31 -4.16
N VAL A 86 -6.55 9.02 -4.45
CA VAL A 86 -6.88 7.87 -3.61
C VAL A 86 -5.65 6.96 -3.54
N ALA A 87 -5.54 6.14 -2.49
CA ALA A 87 -4.46 5.17 -2.40
C ALA A 87 -4.49 4.22 -3.61
N GLN A 88 -3.33 3.97 -4.21
CA GLN A 88 -3.20 3.15 -5.41
C GLN A 88 -2.59 1.81 -5.08
N ARG A 89 -3.16 0.74 -5.64
CA ARG A 89 -2.59 -0.61 -5.60
C ARG A 89 -1.63 -0.76 -6.77
N LEU A 90 -0.42 -1.26 -6.52
CA LEU A 90 0.62 -1.40 -7.55
C LEU A 90 0.57 -2.79 -8.20
N ALA A 91 -0.54 -3.11 -8.88
CA ALA A 91 -0.79 -4.45 -9.42
C ALA A 91 0.31 -4.96 -10.38
N GLY A 92 0.92 -4.07 -11.18
CA GLY A 92 2.03 -4.44 -12.06
C GLY A 92 3.26 -4.92 -11.29
N LEU A 93 3.63 -4.22 -10.20
CA LEU A 93 4.72 -4.62 -9.32
C LEU A 93 4.37 -5.89 -8.53
N GLU A 94 3.13 -6.01 -8.06
CA GLU A 94 2.66 -7.24 -7.40
C GLU A 94 2.85 -8.46 -8.32
N ALA A 95 2.49 -8.35 -9.60
CA ALA A 95 2.66 -9.42 -10.58
C ALA A 95 4.13 -9.72 -10.87
N ALA A 96 4.98 -8.69 -11.00
CA ALA A 96 6.41 -8.85 -11.28
C ALA A 96 7.17 -9.55 -10.14
N LEU A 97 6.67 -9.48 -8.91
CA LEU A 97 7.27 -10.10 -7.74
C LEU A 97 6.92 -11.57 -7.56
N VAL A 98 5.82 -12.07 -8.12
CA VAL A 98 5.44 -13.48 -7.97
C VAL A 98 6.52 -14.38 -8.59
N GLY A 99 6.98 -15.37 -7.83
CA GLY A 99 8.06 -16.28 -8.21
C GLY A 99 9.48 -15.75 -7.97
N GLN A 100 9.63 -14.46 -7.63
CA GLN A 100 10.93 -13.88 -7.25
C GLN A 100 11.30 -14.24 -5.82
N LYS A 101 12.59 -14.10 -5.46
CA LYS A 101 13.04 -14.26 -4.06
C LYS A 101 13.21 -12.90 -3.37
N PRO A 102 13.02 -12.83 -2.04
CA PRO A 102 13.42 -11.66 -1.27
C PRO A 102 14.88 -11.25 -1.49
N GLY A 103 15.16 -9.94 -1.40
CA GLY A 103 16.49 -9.37 -1.58
C GLY A 103 16.67 -8.74 -2.97
N PRO A 104 17.75 -9.05 -3.72
CA PRO A 104 18.08 -8.36 -4.98
C PRO A 104 16.98 -8.36 -6.04
N ASP A 105 16.14 -9.40 -6.10
CA ASP A 105 15.06 -9.45 -7.08
C ASP A 105 13.95 -8.44 -6.76
N ILE A 106 13.68 -8.17 -5.48
CA ILE A 106 12.77 -7.11 -5.04
C ILE A 106 13.35 -5.74 -5.44
N GLU A 107 14.63 -5.51 -5.18
CA GLU A 107 15.30 -4.24 -5.53
C GLU A 107 15.21 -3.97 -7.03
N ARG A 108 15.50 -4.97 -7.87
CA ARG A 108 15.38 -4.88 -9.33
C ARG A 108 13.94 -4.62 -9.76
N ALA A 109 12.98 -5.41 -9.27
CA ALA A 109 11.56 -5.24 -9.60
C ALA A 109 11.04 -3.86 -9.20
N VAL A 110 11.43 -3.35 -8.02
CA VAL A 110 11.05 -2.01 -7.57
C VAL A 110 11.75 -0.93 -8.38
N ALA A 111 12.99 -1.11 -8.83
CA ALA A 111 13.68 -0.15 -9.70
C ALA A 111 13.00 -0.04 -11.08
N GLU A 112 12.59 -1.17 -11.65
CA GLU A 112 11.95 -1.28 -12.97
C GLU A 112 10.45 -0.97 -12.94
N ALA A 113 9.82 -0.93 -11.75
CA ALA A 113 8.39 -0.71 -11.62
C ALA A 113 7.93 0.60 -12.26
N ASP A 114 6.92 0.48 -13.14
CA ASP A 114 6.13 1.61 -13.60
C ASP A 114 5.19 2.08 -12.47
N LEU A 115 5.41 3.31 -12.02
CA LEU A 115 4.62 3.96 -10.98
C LEU A 115 3.75 5.08 -11.56
N ALA A 116 3.43 5.07 -12.86
CA ALA A 116 2.63 6.10 -13.53
C ALA A 116 1.22 6.27 -12.93
N ALA A 117 0.66 5.24 -12.31
CA ALA A 117 -0.58 5.33 -11.55
C ALA A 117 -0.49 6.32 -10.36
N LEU A 118 0.72 6.63 -9.88
CA LEU A 118 0.95 7.62 -8.84
C LEU A 118 0.99 9.04 -9.42
N THR A 119 -0.09 9.79 -9.19
CA THR A 119 -0.23 11.18 -9.62
C THR A 119 -0.21 12.15 -8.43
N PRO A 120 0.93 12.34 -7.74
CA PRO A 120 1.01 13.26 -6.61
C PRO A 120 0.89 14.72 -7.06
N ILE A 121 0.38 15.57 -6.15
CA ILE A 121 0.37 17.02 -6.28
C ILE A 121 1.52 17.63 -5.47
N ASP A 122 1.86 18.88 -5.76
CA ASP A 122 2.65 19.71 -4.86
C ASP A 122 1.79 20.20 -3.68
N ASP A 123 2.37 20.23 -2.48
CA ASP A 123 1.81 20.97 -1.34
C ASP A 123 2.93 21.43 -0.40
N VAL A 124 2.53 22.07 0.71
CA VAL A 124 3.44 22.56 1.77
C VAL A 124 4.29 21.46 2.44
N ARG A 125 3.98 20.18 2.22
CA ARG A 125 4.69 19.04 2.81
C ARG A 125 5.71 18.44 1.85
N GLY A 126 5.63 18.74 0.56
CA GLY A 126 6.59 18.27 -0.44
C GLY A 126 6.05 18.35 -1.86
N THR A 127 6.98 18.39 -2.81
CA THR A 127 6.66 18.41 -4.25
C THR A 127 6.18 17.05 -4.75
N ALA A 128 5.48 17.05 -5.87
CA ALA A 128 5.05 15.86 -6.60
C ALA A 128 6.27 15.00 -7.00
N GLU A 129 7.36 15.64 -7.43
CA GLU A 129 8.63 14.97 -7.74
C GLU A 129 9.20 14.25 -6.50
N TYR A 130 9.31 14.94 -5.37
CA TYR A 130 9.78 14.35 -4.13
C TYR A 130 8.90 13.17 -3.70
N ARG A 131 7.58 13.30 -3.81
CA ARG A 131 6.62 12.23 -3.49
C ARG A 131 6.77 11.01 -4.40
N ARG A 132 7.09 11.18 -5.69
CA ARG A 132 7.36 10.06 -6.61
C ARG A 132 8.64 9.32 -6.20
N ALA A 133 9.72 10.05 -5.95
CA ALA A 133 10.98 9.45 -5.50
C ALA A 133 10.80 8.73 -4.15
N ALA A 134 10.15 9.40 -3.19
CA ALA A 134 9.86 8.84 -1.88
C ALA A 134 8.97 7.60 -1.96
N ALA A 135 7.96 7.57 -2.85
CA ALA A 135 7.09 6.41 -3.03
C ALA A 135 7.87 5.14 -3.41
N ARG A 136 8.83 5.24 -4.32
CA ARG A 136 9.66 4.09 -4.71
C ARG A 136 10.48 3.57 -3.53
N GLU A 137 11.11 4.48 -2.79
CA GLU A 137 11.93 4.13 -1.62
C GLU A 137 11.11 3.49 -0.49
N ILE A 138 9.95 4.04 -0.13
CA ILE A 138 9.12 3.46 0.93
C ILE A 138 8.47 2.14 0.52
N VAL A 139 8.20 1.94 -0.77
CA VAL A 139 7.75 0.64 -1.31
C VAL A 139 8.86 -0.40 -1.12
N LEU A 140 10.10 -0.06 -1.48
CA LEU A 140 11.24 -0.94 -1.27
C LEU A 140 11.40 -1.30 0.22
N ARG A 141 11.36 -0.31 1.11
CA ARG A 141 11.45 -0.54 2.56
C ARG A 141 10.31 -1.40 3.09
N ALA A 142 9.08 -1.16 2.63
CA ALA A 142 7.93 -1.95 3.05
C ALA A 142 8.05 -3.41 2.59
N LEU A 143 8.51 -3.65 1.36
CA LEU A 143 8.75 -5.00 0.86
C LEU A 143 9.91 -5.70 1.59
N ALA A 144 11.00 -4.99 1.88
CA ALA A 144 12.12 -5.53 2.66
C ALA A 144 11.69 -5.91 4.08
N GLN A 145 10.94 -5.04 4.77
CA GLN A 145 10.39 -5.33 6.10
C GLN A 145 9.38 -6.47 6.09
N ALA A 146 8.49 -6.52 5.08
CA ALA A 146 7.54 -7.60 4.94
C ALA A 146 8.24 -8.93 4.61
N SER A 147 9.40 -8.92 3.95
CA SER A 147 10.14 -10.15 3.62
C SER A 147 11.12 -10.59 4.71
N ALA A 148 11.32 -9.77 5.75
CA ALA A 148 12.27 -10.07 6.81
C ALA A 148 11.80 -11.31 7.61
N PRO A 149 12.72 -12.19 8.03
CA PRO A 149 12.39 -13.27 8.95
C PRO A 149 11.75 -12.70 10.22
N SER A 150 10.66 -13.31 10.66
CA SER A 150 9.94 -12.93 11.88
C SER A 150 10.90 -12.86 13.07
N GLY A 151 11.31 -11.65 13.47
CA GLY A 151 12.24 -11.43 14.58
C GLY A 151 13.25 -10.29 14.40
N GLN A 152 13.44 -9.74 13.20
CA GLN A 152 14.31 -8.57 12.99
C GLN A 152 13.48 -7.31 12.81
N SER A 153 13.35 -6.52 13.87
CA SER A 153 12.89 -5.13 13.79
C SER A 153 13.91 -4.35 12.96
N VAL A 154 13.56 -4.01 11.72
CA VAL A 154 14.34 -3.03 10.95
C VAL A 154 14.16 -1.68 11.65
N ALA A 155 15.19 -1.26 12.38
CA ALA A 155 15.22 0.01 13.08
C ALA A 155 15.00 1.16 12.07
N ALA A 156 14.12 2.09 12.45
CA ALA A 156 13.68 3.23 11.66
C ALA A 156 14.70 4.38 11.63
#